data_AF-A0A3A8Z8V8-F1
#
_entry.id   AF-A0A3A8Z8V8-F1
#
_cell.length_a   1.000
_cell.length_b   1.000
_cell.length_c   1.000
_cell.angle_alpha   90.00
_cell.angle_beta   90.00
_cell.angle_gamma   90.00
#
_symmetry.space_group_name_H-M   'P 1'
#
loop_
_entity.id
_entity.type
_entity.pdbx_description
1 polymer ?
#
loop_
_entity_poly.entity_id
_entity_poly.type
_entity_poly.pdbx_seq_one_letter_code
_entity_poly.pdbx_strand_id
1 'polypeptide(L)' 'MEIEKGHICQNCIHFRQHYVKWGEDLYWPCGSGHCVYPRCKPRYNDTKACQYYVPKDYAP' A
#
# COMPACT_ATOMS: atom_id res chain seq x y z
N MET A 1 10.74 10.91 13.90
CA MET A 1 9.71 9.91 14.24
C MET A 1 10.05 8.64 13.49
N GLU A 2 10.66 7.66 14.17
CA GLU A 2 10.90 6.35 13.59
C GLU A 2 9.55 5.61 13.52
N ILE A 3 8.99 5.51 12.32
CA ILE A 3 7.81 4.68 12.09
C ILE A 3 8.29 3.24 12.22
N GLU A 4 7.90 2.60 13.33
CA GLU A 4 8.02 1.17 13.56
C GLU A 4 7.71 0.43 12.25
N LYS A 5 8.66 -0.37 11.72
CA LYS A 5 8.55 -1.11 10.44
C LYS A 5 7.42 -2.18 10.44
N GLY A 6 6.46 -2.10 11.36
CA GLY A 6 5.45 -3.10 11.62
C GLY A 6 4.17 -2.85 10.82
N HIS A 7 3.89 -3.75 9.87
CA HIS A 7 2.55 -4.00 9.34
C HIS A 7 1.78 -2.75 8.89
N ILE A 8 2.30 -2.00 7.93
CA ILE A 8 1.53 -0.97 7.20
C ILE A 8 0.90 -1.55 5.94
N CYS A 9 -0.21 -0.96 5.48
CA CYS A 9 -0.96 -1.41 4.31
C CYS A 9 -0.06 -1.50 3.07
N GLN A 10 0.85 -0.54 2.84
CA GLN A 10 1.73 -0.55 1.68
C GLN A 10 2.57 -1.83 1.53
N ASN A 11 2.89 -2.50 2.64
CA ASN A 11 3.68 -3.73 2.69
C ASN A 11 2.83 -5.01 2.55
N CYS A 12 1.50 -4.88 2.41
CA CYS A 12 0.57 -5.99 2.26
C CYS A 12 0.38 -6.39 0.79
N ILE A 13 0.26 -7.69 0.47
CA ILE A 13 -0.06 -8.18 -0.89
C ILE A 13 -1.37 -7.59 -1.44
N HIS A 14 -2.31 -7.25 -0.54
CA HIS A 14 -3.63 -6.75 -0.89
C HIS A 14 -3.64 -5.24 -1.14
N PHE A 15 -2.52 -4.53 -1.00
CA PHE A 15 -2.46 -3.09 -1.25
C PHE A 15 -2.02 -2.79 -2.68
N ARG A 16 -2.78 -1.91 -3.33
CA ARG A 16 -2.53 -1.40 -4.67
C ARG A 16 -2.20 0.10 -4.58
N GLN A 17 -0.97 0.44 -4.93
CA GLN A 17 -0.44 1.80 -4.92
C GLN A 17 -1.06 2.62 -6.05
N HIS A 18 -1.51 3.85 -5.77
CA HIS A 18 -1.80 4.79 -6.84
C HIS A 18 -0.53 5.49 -7.31
N TYR A 19 -0.51 5.78 -8.60
CA TYR A 19 0.54 6.56 -9.23
C TYR A 19 -0.08 7.76 -9.93
N VAL A 20 0.64 8.88 -9.90
CA VAL A 20 0.30 10.08 -10.67
C VAL A 20 1.29 10.20 -11.82
N LYS A 21 0.81 10.58 -13.00
CA LYS A 21 1.67 10.86 -14.15
C LYS A 21 2.47 12.14 -13.87
N TRP A 22 3.78 12.09 -14.08
CA TRP A 22 4.69 13.21 -13.93
C TRP A 22 5.54 13.34 -15.20
N GLY A 23 5.33 14.37 -15.99
CA GLY A 23 5.99 14.50 -17.30
C GLY A 23 5.46 13.51 -18.33
N GLU A 24 6.25 13.24 -19.37
CA GLU A 24 5.78 12.47 -20.54
C GLU A 24 5.65 10.98 -20.25
N ASP A 25 6.64 10.36 -19.60
CA ASP A 25 6.73 8.90 -19.42
C ASP A 25 7.00 8.45 -17.97
N LEU A 26 6.92 9.33 -16.97
CA LEU A 26 7.15 8.96 -15.57
C LEU A 26 5.85 8.89 -14.78
N TYR A 27 5.81 7.93 -13.85
CA TYR A 27 4.73 7.74 -12.91
C TYR A 27 5.29 7.69 -11.50
N TRP A 28 4.82 8.57 -10.63
CA TRP A 28 5.28 8.65 -9.25
C TRP A 28 4.22 8.11 -8.30
N PRO A 29 4.61 7.28 -7.30
CA PRO A 29 3.67 6.82 -6.30
C PRO A 29 3.17 8.03 -5.50
N CYS A 30 1.84 8.15 -5.37
CA CYS A 30 1.28 9.17 -4.48
C CYS A 30 1.06 8.59 -3.08
N GLY A 31 0.70 9.44 -2.12
CA GLY A 31 0.50 9.01 -0.72
C GLY A 31 -0.72 8.12 -0.48
N SER A 32 -1.44 7.70 -1.53
CA SER A 32 -2.69 6.93 -1.43
C SER A 32 -2.67 5.65 -2.26
N GLY A 33 -3.55 4.73 -1.91
CA GLY A 33 -3.81 3.52 -2.66
C GLY A 33 -5.10 2.85 -2.16
N HIS A 34 -5.24 1.57 -2.48
CA HIS A 34 -6.38 0.77 -2.06
C HIS A 34 -5.95 -0.53 -1.41
N CYS A 35 -6.59 -0.87 -0.28
CA CYS A 35 -6.62 -2.25 0.20
C CYS A 35 -7.79 -2.95 -0.48
N VAL A 36 -7.51 -3.94 -1.33
CA VAL A 36 -8.54 -4.58 -2.17
C VAL A 36 -9.26 -5.76 -1.49
N TYR A 37 -8.80 -6.19 -0.31
CA TYR A 37 -9.33 -7.36 0.40
C TYR A 37 -9.90 -7.01 1.79
N PRO A 38 -11.04 -7.58 2.22
CA PRO A 38 -12.00 -8.39 1.44
C PRO A 38 -12.89 -7.54 0.52
N ARG A 39 -12.83 -6.22 0.67
CA ARG A 39 -13.48 -5.21 -0.17
C ARG A 39 -12.50 -4.09 -0.47
N CYS A 40 -12.68 -3.39 -1.59
CA CYS A 40 -11.87 -2.24 -1.95
C CYS A 40 -12.09 -1.09 -0.95
N LYS A 41 -11.01 -0.61 -0.32
CA LYS A 41 -11.01 0.47 0.68
C LYS A 41 -9.91 1.46 0.35
N PRO A 42 -10.18 2.78 0.31
CA PRO A 42 -9.12 3.78 0.17
C PRO A 42 -8.22 3.77 1.41
N ARG A 43 -6.91 3.89 1.21
CA ARG A 43 -5.88 3.86 2.26
C ARG A 43 -4.74 4.82 1.93
N TYR A 44 -4.13 5.40 2.95
CA TYR A 44 -2.81 6.02 2.81
C TYR A 44 -1.73 4.94 2.90
N ASN A 45 -0.56 5.23 2.34
CA ASN A 45 0.53 4.25 2.26
C ASN A 45 1.01 3.81 3.66
N ASP A 46 1.09 4.76 4.58
CA ASP A 46 1.50 4.58 5.98
C ASP A 46 0.38 4.07 6.90
N THR A 47 -0.84 3.88 6.39
CA THR A 47 -1.96 3.38 7.19
C THR A 47 -1.63 2.00 7.74
N LYS A 48 -1.77 1.82 9.05
CA LYS A 48 -1.63 0.50 9.71
C LYS A 48 -2.46 -0.57 8.99
N ALA A 49 -1.88 -1.73 8.75
CA ALA A 49 -2.54 -2.84 8.08
C ALA A 49 -3.68 -3.42 8.92
N CYS A 50 -4.68 -3.97 8.24
CA CYS A 50 -5.81 -4.65 8.89
C CYS A 50 -5.45 -6.09 9.28
N GLN A 51 -6.38 -6.77 9.94
CA GLN A 51 -6.25 -8.18 10.35
C GLN A 51 -5.97 -9.18 9.22
N TYR A 52 -6.21 -8.82 7.95
CA TYR A 52 -5.90 -9.63 6.77
C TYR A 52 -4.53 -9.32 6.16
N TYR A 53 -3.60 -8.77 6.94
CA TYR A 53 -2.27 -8.46 6.45
C TYR A 53 -1.53 -9.74 6.03
N VAL A 54 -1.01 -9.72 4.80
CA VAL A 54 -0.06 -10.73 4.33
C VAL A 54 1.12 -9.97 3.72
N PRO A 55 2.36 -10.16 4.21
CA PRO A 55 3.54 -9.48 3.68
C PRO A 55 3.71 -9.73 2.17
N LYS A 56 4.10 -8.71 1.40
CA LYS A 56 4.40 -8.86 -0.04
C LYS A 56 5.50 -9.88 -0.33
N ASP A 57 6.46 -10.01 0.57
CA ASP A 57 7.59 -10.92 0.43
C ASP A 57 7.26 -12.35 0.88
N TYR A 58 6.00 -12.60 1.28
CA TYR A 58 5.53 -13.96 1.57
C TYR A 58 5.35 -14.72 0.25
N ALA A 59 6.39 -15.44 -0.17
CA ALA A 59 6.29 -16.44 -1.21
C ALA A 59 5.44 -17.63 -0.69
N PRO A 60 4.39 -18.06 -1.40
CA PRO A 60 3.66 -19.28 -1.06
C PRO A 60 4.50 -20.54 -1.30
#